data_AF-A0A2J8AD51-F1
#
_entry.id   AF-A0A2J8AD51-F1
#
_cell.length_a   1.000
_cell.length_b   1.000
_cell.length_c   1.000
_cell.angle_alpha   90.00
_cell.angle_beta   90.00
_cell.angle_gamma   90.00
#
_symmetry.space_group_name_H-M   'P 1'
#
loop_
_entity.id
_entity.type
_entity.pdbx_description
1 polymer ?
#
loop_
_entity_poly.entity_id
_entity_poly.type
_entity_poly.pdbx_seq_one_letter_code
_entity_poly.pdbx_strand_id
1 'polypeptide(L)'
;MAEPSPKRQRAEDGDGDVALDEPLEGDVLPGPDAHLVVELEDCQKALDKVNDEASDRVLAVEQEYNKKRRPIYTQRAEIINKVPQFWQRVLLAHPILADHLSDDDNAVLAYLTELDVIDCDDIKSGFSIALRFAPNNPYFSNPSLVKSFNYGDDGRVIIEPATIQWSEEHVRGGMRGGECVCVSRWGASC
;
A
#
# COMPACT_ATOMS: atom_id res chain seq x y z
N MET A 1 7.43 -15.34 -39.80
CA MET A 1 6.53 -15.25 -38.62
C MET A 1 7.37 -15.68 -37.44
N ALA A 2 7.71 -14.76 -36.54
CA ALA A 2 8.57 -15.05 -35.39
C ALA A 2 7.69 -15.50 -34.21
N GLU A 3 8.09 -16.59 -33.55
CA GLU A 3 7.43 -17.10 -32.36
C GLU A 3 7.56 -16.12 -31.17
N PRO A 4 6.57 -16.04 -30.28
CA PRO A 4 6.64 -15.15 -29.13
C PRO A 4 7.59 -15.70 -28.06
N SER A 5 8.49 -14.83 -27.58
CA SER A 5 9.42 -15.15 -26.49
C SER A 5 8.69 -15.54 -25.20
N PRO A 6 9.24 -16.47 -24.39
CA PRO A 6 8.62 -16.89 -23.14
C PRO A 6 8.60 -15.72 -22.14
N LYS A 7 7.44 -15.50 -21.51
CA LYS A 7 7.30 -14.56 -20.39
C LYS A 7 8.24 -15.01 -19.27
N ARG A 8 9.28 -14.21 -18.99
CA ARG A 8 10.12 -14.37 -17.80
C ARG A 8 9.20 -14.26 -16.58
N GLN A 9 8.98 -15.38 -15.89
CA GLN A 9 8.33 -15.37 -14.59
C GLN A 9 9.17 -14.50 -13.67
N ARG A 10 8.50 -13.57 -12.96
CA ARG A 10 9.10 -12.78 -11.89
C ARG A 10 9.55 -13.78 -10.83
N ALA A 11 10.86 -14.02 -10.74
CA ALA A 11 11.41 -14.62 -9.55
C ALA A 11 11.04 -13.67 -8.41
N GLU A 12 10.48 -14.22 -7.34
CA GLU A 12 10.45 -13.52 -6.07
C GLU A 12 11.92 -13.29 -5.71
N ASP A 13 12.40 -12.08 -5.95
CA ASP A 13 13.66 -11.62 -5.43
C ASP A 13 13.49 -11.63 -3.91
N GLY A 14 13.90 -12.74 -3.29
CA GLY A 14 14.14 -12.82 -1.87
C GLY A 14 15.17 -11.77 -1.56
N ASP A 15 14.68 -10.63 -1.08
CA ASP A 15 15.45 -9.54 -0.52
C ASP A 15 16.15 -10.06 0.72
N GLY A 16 17.28 -10.74 0.48
CA GLY A 16 18.28 -11.00 1.49
C GLY A 16 18.96 -9.68 1.77
N ASP A 17 18.28 -8.83 2.53
CA ASP A 17 18.81 -7.62 3.11
C ASP A 17 19.98 -8.01 4.01
N VAL A 18 21.19 -8.02 3.43
CA VAL A 18 22.41 -8.15 4.21
C VAL A 18 22.58 -6.80 4.86
N ALA A 19 22.08 -6.66 6.09
CA ALA A 19 22.22 -5.47 6.90
C ALA A 19 23.69 -4.97 6.86
N LEU A 20 23.92 -3.87 6.13
CA LEU A 20 25.24 -3.26 5.94
C LEU A 20 25.55 -2.18 7.00
N ASP A 21 25.03 -2.32 8.23
CA ASP A 21 25.19 -1.27 9.26
C ASP A 21 25.53 -1.78 10.66
N GLU A 22 26.07 -2.99 10.79
CA GLU A 22 27.00 -3.26 11.88
C GLU A 22 28.42 -3.10 11.37
N PRO A 23 29.22 -2.16 11.92
CA PRO A 23 30.66 -2.20 11.74
C PRO A 23 31.13 -3.52 12.34
N LEU A 24 31.39 -4.51 11.49
CA LEU A 24 32.19 -5.65 11.88
C LEU A 24 33.53 -5.05 12.31
N GLU A 25 33.76 -4.95 13.62
CA GLU A 25 35.07 -4.76 14.22
C GLU A 25 35.91 -5.99 13.86
N GLY A 26 36.33 -6.05 12.61
CA GLY A 26 37.19 -7.07 12.03
C GLY A 26 38.36 -6.33 11.43
N ASP A 27 39.53 -6.50 12.05
CA ASP A 27 40.79 -5.98 11.58
C ASP A 27 40.90 -6.10 10.05
N VAL A 28 41.15 -4.96 9.38
CA VAL A 28 41.58 -4.91 7.97
C VAL A 28 42.65 -5.98 7.81
N LEU A 29 42.37 -7.03 7.04
CA LEU A 29 43.28 -8.16 6.86
C LEU A 29 44.68 -7.63 6.52
N PRO A 30 45.68 -7.72 7.42
CA PRO A 30 47.00 -7.21 7.15
C PRO A 30 47.69 -8.27 6.29
N GLY A 31 47.52 -8.13 4.97
CA GLY A 31 48.03 -9.07 3.98
C GLY A 31 48.34 -8.38 2.65
N PRO A 32 49.07 -9.06 1.75
CA PRO A 32 49.45 -8.53 0.43
C PRO A 32 48.27 -8.12 -0.45
N ASP A 33 47.06 -8.59 -0.12
CA ASP A 33 45.84 -8.39 -0.90
C ASP A 33 45.04 -7.14 -0.49
N ALA A 34 45.49 -6.36 0.50
CA ALA A 34 44.78 -5.17 0.98
C ALA A 34 44.47 -4.15 -0.13
N HIS A 35 45.36 -4.02 -1.12
CA HIS A 35 45.14 -3.17 -2.30
C HIS A 35 43.96 -3.65 -3.16
N LEU A 36 43.78 -4.97 -3.31
CA LEU A 36 42.70 -5.54 -4.11
C LEU A 36 41.34 -5.32 -3.44
N VAL A 37 41.30 -5.30 -2.11
CA VAL A 37 40.08 -4.98 -1.35
C VAL A 37 39.65 -3.54 -1.62
N VAL A 38 40.59 -2.58 -1.61
CA VAL A 38 40.29 -1.18 -1.95
C VAL A 38 39.80 -1.03 -3.39
N GLU A 39 40.45 -1.67 -4.35
CA GLU A 39 39.99 -1.67 -5.75
C GLU A 39 38.58 -2.26 -5.90
N LEU A 40 38.27 -3.31 -5.14
CA LEU A 40 36.94 -3.92 -5.13
C LEU A 40 35.89 -3.00 -4.51
N GLU A 41 36.21 -2.32 -3.40
CA GLU A 41 35.33 -1.31 -2.78
C GLU A 41 35.00 -0.18 -3.75
N ASP A 42 35.98 0.28 -4.53
CA ASP A 42 35.75 1.32 -5.54
C ASP A 42 34.86 0.83 -6.69
N CYS A 43 34.98 -0.45 -7.08
CA CYS A 43 34.04 -1.07 -8.01
C CYS A 43 32.63 -1.14 -7.42
N GLN A 44 32.49 -1.50 -6.14
CA GLN A 44 31.18 -1.58 -5.48
C GLN A 44 30.52 -0.19 -5.40
N LYS A 45 31.26 0.85 -4.99
CA LYS A 45 30.76 2.24 -4.99
C LYS A 45 30.30 2.69 -6.37
N ALA A 46 31.00 2.28 -7.43
CA ALA A 46 30.60 2.59 -8.80
C ALA A 46 29.31 1.86 -9.22
N LEU A 47 29.13 0.60 -8.79
CA LEU A 47 27.89 -0.15 -9.01
C LEU A 47 26.71 0.47 -8.25
N ASP A 48 26.91 0.83 -6.98
CA ASP A 48 25.87 1.44 -6.15
C ASP A 48 25.39 2.75 -6.77
N LYS A 49 26.31 3.59 -7.27
CA LYS A 49 25.95 4.80 -8.01
C LYS A 49 25.09 4.53 -9.25
N VAL A 50 25.39 3.47 -10.01
CA VAL A 50 24.58 3.11 -11.19
C VAL A 50 23.19 2.62 -10.77
N ASN A 51 23.09 1.88 -9.66
CA ASN A 51 21.82 1.42 -9.11
C ASN A 51 20.97 2.59 -8.58
N ASP A 52 21.58 3.57 -7.93
CA ASP A 52 20.92 4.79 -7.47
C ASP A 52 20.36 5.58 -8.66
N GLU A 53 21.17 5.80 -9.69
CA GLU A 53 20.72 6.48 -10.92
C GLU A 53 19.57 5.75 -11.61
N ALA A 54 19.58 4.40 -11.61
CA ALA A 54 18.49 3.61 -12.15
C ALA A 54 17.21 3.76 -11.31
N SER A 55 17.35 3.70 -9.99
CA SER A 55 16.25 3.85 -9.03
C SER A 55 15.58 5.22 -9.14
N ASP A 56 16.37 6.28 -9.31
CA ASP A 56 15.87 7.64 -9.49
C ASP A 56 15.11 7.81 -10.81
N ARG A 57 15.57 7.18 -11.89
CA ARG A 57 14.86 7.21 -13.17
C ARG A 57 13.53 6.47 -13.11
N VAL A 58 13.48 5.32 -12.43
CA VAL A 58 12.22 4.59 -12.21
C VAL A 58 11.24 5.48 -11.44
N LEU A 59 11.69 6.09 -10.33
CA LEU A 59 10.86 6.99 -9.52
C LEU A 59 10.32 8.17 -10.34
N ALA A 60 11.18 8.82 -11.15
CA ALA A 60 10.76 9.94 -11.99
C ALA A 60 9.67 9.54 -13.00
N VAL A 61 9.79 8.36 -13.61
CA VAL A 61 8.77 7.83 -14.52
C VAL A 61 7.47 7.57 -13.76
N GLU A 62 7.53 6.91 -12.60
CA GLU A 62 6.33 6.62 -11.82
C GLU A 62 5.60 7.91 -11.37
N GLN A 63 6.33 8.93 -10.92
CA GLN A 63 5.77 10.24 -10.57
C GLN A 63 5.10 10.93 -11.77
N GLU A 64 5.71 10.88 -12.95
CA GLU A 64 5.14 11.42 -14.18
C GLU A 64 3.80 10.74 -14.50
N TYR A 65 3.76 9.40 -14.44
CA TYR A 65 2.56 8.64 -14.75
C TYR A 65 1.50 8.75 -13.65
N ASN A 66 1.85 8.95 -12.38
CA ASN A 66 0.89 9.27 -11.32
C ASN A 66 0.14 10.56 -11.60
N LYS A 67 0.87 11.63 -11.98
CA LYS A 67 0.26 12.91 -12.35
C LYS A 67 -0.66 12.77 -13.56
N LYS A 68 -0.29 11.94 -14.55
CA LYS A 68 -1.14 11.62 -15.72
C LYS A 68 -2.36 10.77 -15.37
N ARG A 69 -2.23 9.81 -14.45
CA ARG A 69 -3.30 8.91 -14.01
C ARG A 69 -4.34 9.63 -13.15
N ARG A 70 -3.92 10.59 -12.31
CA ARG A 70 -4.83 11.26 -11.36
C ARG A 70 -6.08 11.89 -11.99
N PRO A 71 -6.00 12.71 -13.07
CA PRO A 71 -7.22 13.25 -13.70
C PRO A 71 -8.12 12.17 -14.30
N ILE A 72 -7.54 11.07 -14.80
CA ILE A 72 -8.31 9.93 -15.33
C ILE A 72 -9.05 9.23 -14.18
N TYR A 73 -8.42 9.05 -13.02
CA TYR A 73 -9.07 8.50 -11.84
C TYR A 73 -10.20 9.40 -11.32
N THR A 74 -10.00 10.72 -11.29
CA THR A 74 -11.07 11.68 -10.94
C THR A 74 -12.24 11.57 -11.92
N GLN A 75 -12.00 11.57 -13.23
CA GLN A 75 -13.05 11.40 -14.23
C GLN A 75 -13.78 10.06 -14.09
N ARG A 76 -13.03 8.97 -13.80
CA ARG A 76 -13.62 7.66 -13.54
C ARG A 76 -14.51 7.69 -12.30
N ALA A 77 -14.09 8.35 -11.22
CA ALA A 77 -14.86 8.47 -9.98
C ALA A 77 -16.19 9.22 -10.23
N GLU A 78 -16.17 10.30 -11.01
CA GLU A 78 -17.39 11.04 -11.40
C GLU A 78 -18.39 10.18 -12.19
N ILE A 79 -17.90 9.27 -13.05
CA ILE A 79 -18.75 8.34 -13.79
C ILE A 79 -19.30 7.27 -12.85
N ILE A 80 -18.45 6.68 -11.99
CA ILE A 80 -18.83 5.66 -11.01
C ILE A 80 -19.90 6.18 -10.05
N ASN A 81 -19.82 7.44 -9.60
CA ASN A 81 -20.80 8.05 -8.70
C ASN A 81 -22.23 8.11 -9.29
N LYS A 82 -22.39 7.95 -10.61
CA LYS A 82 -23.71 7.88 -11.27
C LYS A 82 -24.30 6.47 -11.23
N VAL A 83 -23.52 5.46 -10.86
CA VAL A 83 -23.94 4.06 -10.77
C VAL A 83 -24.23 3.74 -9.29
N PRO A 84 -25.51 3.56 -8.89
CA PRO A 84 -25.86 3.30 -7.50
C PRO A 84 -25.16 2.05 -6.95
N GLN A 85 -24.69 2.10 -5.70
CA GLN A 85 -24.08 0.95 -5.01
C GLN A 85 -22.97 0.26 -5.82
N PHE A 86 -22.22 1.01 -6.63
CA PHE A 86 -21.18 0.42 -7.47
C PHE A 86 -20.13 -0.32 -6.64
N TRP A 87 -19.53 0.36 -5.65
CA TRP A 87 -18.44 -0.22 -4.86
C TRP A 87 -18.89 -1.40 -3.99
N GLN A 88 -20.07 -1.33 -3.38
CA GLN A 88 -20.67 -2.46 -2.66
C GLN A 88 -20.74 -3.70 -3.55
N ARG A 89 -21.31 -3.57 -4.75
CA ARG A 89 -21.47 -4.68 -5.70
C ARG A 89 -20.12 -5.22 -6.19
N VAL A 90 -19.15 -4.34 -6.44
CA VAL A 90 -17.80 -4.73 -6.86
C VAL A 90 -17.09 -5.53 -5.77
N LEU A 91 -17.13 -5.05 -4.52
CA LEU A 91 -16.45 -5.71 -3.40
C LEU A 91 -17.07 -7.07 -3.09
N LEU A 92 -18.40 -7.19 -3.13
CA LEU A 92 -19.12 -8.46 -2.93
C LEU A 92 -18.95 -9.46 -4.09
N ALA A 93 -18.71 -8.96 -5.30
CA ALA A 93 -18.47 -9.83 -6.45
C ALA A 93 -17.02 -10.32 -6.53
N HIS A 94 -16.09 -9.71 -5.78
CA HIS A 94 -14.68 -10.08 -5.81
C HIS A 94 -14.43 -11.32 -4.93
N PRO A 95 -13.95 -12.46 -5.48
CA PRO A 95 -13.91 -13.74 -4.77
C PRO A 95 -13.17 -13.68 -3.43
N ILE A 96 -12.01 -13.01 -3.38
CA ILE A 96 -11.19 -12.93 -2.17
C ILE A 96 -11.74 -11.93 -1.15
N LEU A 97 -12.40 -10.87 -1.61
CA LEU A 97 -12.86 -9.82 -0.70
C LEU A 97 -14.21 -10.18 -0.08
N ALA A 98 -15.09 -10.82 -0.87
CA ALA A 98 -16.39 -11.30 -0.41
C ALA A 98 -16.26 -12.25 0.79
N ASP A 99 -15.27 -13.14 0.79
CA ASP A 99 -14.98 -14.07 1.88
C ASP A 99 -14.58 -13.38 3.20
N HIS A 100 -14.34 -12.06 3.17
CA HIS A 100 -13.99 -11.26 4.34
C HIS A 100 -15.08 -10.25 4.74
N LEU A 101 -16.23 -10.28 4.08
CA LEU A 101 -17.36 -9.38 4.32
C LEU A 101 -18.53 -10.15 4.91
N SER A 102 -19.01 -9.71 6.07
CA SER A 102 -20.24 -10.22 6.69
C SER A 102 -21.49 -9.50 6.18
N ASP A 103 -22.66 -9.97 6.58
CA ASP A 103 -23.94 -9.33 6.25
C ASP A 103 -24.06 -7.91 6.85
N ASP A 104 -23.49 -7.66 8.03
CA ASP A 104 -23.43 -6.33 8.63
C ASP A 104 -22.57 -5.38 7.80
N ASP A 105 -21.45 -5.90 7.29
CA ASP A 105 -20.51 -5.15 6.46
C ASP A 105 -21.13 -4.80 5.11
N ASN A 106 -21.90 -5.72 4.55
CA ASN A 106 -22.69 -5.46 3.35
C ASN A 106 -23.65 -4.27 3.55
N ALA A 107 -24.31 -4.18 4.71
CA ALA A 107 -25.20 -3.06 5.02
C ALA A 107 -24.45 -1.73 5.15
N VAL A 108 -23.25 -1.72 5.75
CA VAL A 108 -22.36 -0.54 5.82
C VAL A 108 -21.88 -0.14 4.42
N LEU A 109 -21.45 -1.10 3.61
CA LEU A 109 -20.93 -0.87 2.26
C LEU A 109 -21.98 -0.31 1.30
N ALA A 110 -23.28 -0.45 1.59
CA ALA A 110 -24.34 0.23 0.84
C ALA A 110 -24.21 1.76 0.85
N TYR A 111 -23.51 2.31 1.86
CA TYR A 111 -23.23 3.74 1.99
C TYR A 111 -21.85 4.13 1.42
N LEU A 112 -21.05 3.19 0.91
CA LEU A 112 -19.74 3.48 0.30
C LEU A 112 -19.94 4.17 -1.05
N THR A 113 -19.57 5.45 -1.11
CA THR A 113 -19.68 6.27 -2.32
C THR A 113 -18.41 6.25 -3.14
N GLU A 114 -17.25 6.17 -2.48
CA GLU A 114 -15.96 6.23 -3.16
C GLU A 114 -14.91 5.33 -2.52
N LEU A 115 -14.11 4.70 -3.38
CA LEU A 115 -12.88 4.01 -3.03
C LEU A 115 -11.74 4.62 -3.85
N ASP A 116 -10.71 5.10 -3.16
CA ASP A 116 -9.56 5.75 -3.77
C ASP A 116 -8.27 5.17 -3.18
N VAL A 117 -7.28 4.99 -4.04
CA VAL A 117 -5.91 4.62 -3.65
C VAL A 117 -5.04 5.81 -3.97
N ILE A 118 -4.45 6.38 -2.94
CA ILE A 118 -3.72 7.63 -2.99
C ILE A 118 -2.26 7.29 -2.73
N ASP A 119 -1.45 7.33 -3.77
CA ASP A 119 0.01 7.22 -3.64
C ASP A 119 0.54 8.48 -2.94
N CYS A 120 1.57 8.32 -2.10
CA CYS A 120 2.32 9.45 -1.57
C CYS A 120 3.05 10.19 -2.70
N ASP A 121 3.34 11.50 -2.50
CA ASP A 121 4.08 12.30 -3.48
C ASP A 121 5.47 11.71 -3.77
N ASP A 122 6.10 11.17 -2.73
CA ASP A 122 7.19 10.22 -2.86
C ASP A 122 6.63 8.80 -2.82
N ILE A 123 6.62 8.14 -3.98
CA ILE A 123 6.04 6.81 -4.19
C ILE A 123 6.77 5.75 -3.36
N LYS A 124 8.07 6.00 -3.07
CA LYS A 124 8.85 5.14 -2.18
C LYS A 124 8.40 5.24 -0.73
N SER A 125 7.65 6.27 -0.35
CA SER A 125 7.20 6.45 1.03
C SER A 125 5.90 5.76 1.37
N GLY A 126 5.10 5.30 0.40
CA GLY A 126 3.87 4.56 0.69
C GLY A 126 2.62 4.92 -0.11
N PHE A 127 1.48 4.43 0.37
CA PHE A 127 0.16 4.72 -0.17
C PHE A 127 -0.93 4.65 0.90
N SER A 128 -2.07 5.29 0.64
CA SER A 128 -3.26 5.20 1.47
C SER A 128 -4.46 4.68 0.68
N ILE A 129 -5.28 3.86 1.34
CA ILE A 129 -6.60 3.45 0.83
C ILE A 129 -7.64 4.29 1.57
N ALA A 130 -8.48 5.00 0.82
CA ALA A 130 -9.54 5.84 1.36
C ALA A 130 -10.91 5.32 0.92
N LEU A 131 -11.76 5.02 1.89
CA LEU A 131 -13.17 4.68 1.72
C LEU A 131 -14.02 5.88 2.16
N ARG A 132 -14.81 6.47 1.26
CA ARG A 132 -15.69 7.60 1.57
C ARG A 132 -17.14 7.14 1.63
N PHE A 133 -17.85 7.58 2.66
CA PHE A 133 -19.22 7.16 2.92
C PHE A 133 -20.19 8.32 2.73
N ALA A 134 -21.43 7.99 2.37
CA ALA A 134 -22.49 8.96 2.24
C ALA A 134 -22.77 9.65 3.59
N PRO A 135 -23.09 10.97 3.62
CA PRO A 135 -23.30 11.71 4.87
C PRO A 135 -24.46 11.20 5.75
N ASN A 136 -25.40 10.46 5.17
CA ASN A 136 -26.55 9.87 5.85
C ASN A 136 -26.28 8.43 6.35
N ASN A 137 -25.03 7.99 6.37
CA ASN A 137 -24.60 6.73 6.97
C ASN A 137 -24.98 6.69 8.48
N PRO A 138 -25.79 5.71 8.94
CA PRO A 138 -26.19 5.63 10.34
C PRO A 138 -25.17 4.93 11.25
N TYR A 139 -24.15 4.28 10.68
CA TYR A 139 -23.26 3.38 11.44
C TYR A 139 -22.14 4.11 12.19
N PHE A 140 -21.55 5.15 11.59
CA PHE A 140 -20.45 5.92 12.18
C PHE A 140 -20.42 7.35 11.61
N SER A 141 -19.80 8.28 12.33
CA SER A 141 -19.71 9.70 11.94
C SER A 141 -18.56 10.03 11.00
N ASN A 142 -17.60 9.13 10.78
CA ASN A 142 -16.49 9.37 9.86
C ASN A 142 -17.00 9.63 8.44
N PRO A 143 -16.60 10.74 7.79
CA PRO A 143 -16.88 10.94 6.36
C PRO A 143 -16.06 9.99 5.50
N SER A 144 -14.86 9.60 5.97
CA SER A 144 -14.00 8.64 5.31
C SER A 144 -13.19 7.82 6.31
N LEU A 145 -12.92 6.57 5.94
CA LEU A 145 -11.97 5.70 6.62
C LEU A 145 -10.72 5.60 5.75
N VAL A 146 -9.57 5.97 6.30
CA VAL A 146 -8.29 5.99 5.58
C VAL A 146 -7.31 5.09 6.30
N LYS A 147 -6.72 4.16 5.57
CA LYS A 147 -5.64 3.31 6.04
C LYS A 147 -4.40 3.62 5.23
N SER A 148 -3.31 4.00 5.90
CA SER A 148 -2.05 4.35 5.26
C SER A 148 -1.01 3.26 5.50
N PHE A 149 -0.19 3.02 4.49
CA PHE A 149 0.94 2.11 4.51
C PHE A 149 2.16 2.94 4.15
N ASN A 150 3.01 3.25 5.13
CA ASN A 150 4.21 4.04 4.95
C ASN A 150 5.43 3.10 4.96
N TYR A 151 6.33 3.26 4.00
CA TYR A 151 7.57 2.50 3.94
C TYR A 151 8.69 3.28 4.63
N GLY A 152 9.29 2.68 5.65
CA GLY A 152 10.44 3.24 6.36
C GLY A 152 11.74 2.92 5.65
N ASP A 153 12.75 3.76 5.88
CA ASP A 153 14.10 3.59 5.31
C ASP A 153 14.79 2.31 5.83
N ASP A 154 14.31 1.75 6.93
CA ASP A 154 14.77 0.48 7.53
C ASP A 154 14.08 -0.76 6.94
N GLY A 155 13.40 -0.61 5.80
CA GLY A 155 12.66 -1.67 5.13
C GLY A 155 11.34 -2.06 5.80
N ARG A 156 10.98 -1.44 6.94
CA ARG A 156 9.72 -1.75 7.65
C ARG A 156 8.54 -1.00 7.05
N VAL A 157 7.37 -1.64 7.09
CA VAL A 157 6.10 -0.98 6.73
C VAL A 157 5.38 -0.53 8.00
N ILE A 158 5.19 0.78 8.14
CA ILE A 158 4.39 1.39 9.19
C ILE A 158 2.95 1.48 8.70
N ILE A 159 2.04 0.79 9.39
CA ILE A 159 0.62 0.78 9.03
C ILE A 159 -0.14 1.70 9.98
N GLU A 160 -0.77 2.73 9.43
CA GLU A 160 -1.63 3.65 10.17
C GLU A 160 -3.10 3.33 9.86
N PRO A 161 -3.84 2.77 10.81
CA PRO A 161 -5.21 2.40 10.58
C PRO A 161 -6.20 3.55 10.81
N ALA A 162 -7.42 3.42 10.29
CA ALA A 162 -8.50 4.34 10.57
C ALA A 162 -9.12 4.06 11.95
N THR A 163 -9.31 5.07 12.80
CA THR A 163 -10.16 4.94 14.00
C THR A 163 -11.61 5.26 13.65
N ILE A 164 -12.51 4.33 13.96
CA ILE A 164 -13.94 4.42 13.63
C ILE A 164 -14.70 5.06 14.79
N GLN A 165 -15.51 6.06 14.47
CA GLN A 165 -16.38 6.78 15.39
C GLN A 165 -17.81 6.23 15.28
N TRP A 166 -18.03 5.07 15.91
CA TRP A 166 -19.31 4.36 15.89
C TRP A 166 -20.46 5.20 16.48
N SER A 167 -21.66 5.09 15.91
CA SER A 167 -22.85 5.76 16.45
C SER A 167 -23.39 5.03 17.69
N GLU A 168 -23.96 5.80 18.63
CA GLU A 168 -24.40 5.26 19.93
C GLU A 168 -25.44 4.14 19.84
N GLU A 169 -26.32 4.16 18.83
CA GLU A 169 -27.35 3.15 18.62
C GLU A 169 -26.74 1.78 18.27
N HIS A 170 -25.70 1.78 17.46
CA HIS A 170 -25.00 0.57 17.02
C HIS A 170 -24.07 0.00 18.09
N VAL A 171 -23.61 0.85 19.02
CA VAL A 171 -22.90 0.40 20.24
C VAL A 171 -23.84 -0.35 21.20
N ARG A 172 -25.15 -0.03 21.20
CA ARG A 172 -26.14 -0.50 22.20
C ARG A 172 -26.93 -1.76 21.77
N GLY A 173 -27.00 -2.05 20.47
CA GLY A 173 -27.78 -3.14 19.86
C GLY A 173 -27.26 -4.58 20.04
N GLY A 174 -26.21 -4.79 20.85
CA GLY A 174 -25.70 -6.15 21.08
C GLY A 174 -24.50 -6.54 20.22
N MET A 175 -23.79 -5.60 19.59
CA MET A 175 -22.36 -5.75 19.31
C MET A 175 -21.59 -5.70 20.64
N ARG A 176 -21.75 -6.75 21.47
CA ARG A 176 -20.99 -6.91 22.72
C ARG A 176 -19.62 -7.49 22.38
N GLY A 177 -18.59 -6.66 22.53
CA GLY A 177 -17.21 -6.98 22.21
C GLY A 177 -16.94 -6.55 20.77
N GLY A 178 -16.25 -5.42 20.61
CA GLY A 178 -16.07 -4.77 19.32
C GLY A 178 -15.48 -5.71 18.29
N GLU A 179 -16.24 -6.04 17.25
CA GLU A 179 -15.72 -6.59 16.01
C GLU A 179 -16.83 -6.53 14.94
N CYS A 180 -16.91 -5.41 14.23
CA CYS A 180 -17.50 -5.40 12.89
C CYS A 180 -16.39 -5.92 11.98
N VAL A 181 -16.45 -7.22 11.62
CA VAL A 181 -15.29 -8.03 11.19
C VAL A 181 -14.58 -7.46 9.95
N CYS A 182 -15.28 -6.73 9.08
CA CYS A 182 -14.71 -6.02 7.94
C CYS A 182 -13.89 -4.79 8.29
N VAL A 183 -14.31 -4.00 9.30
CA VAL A 183 -13.61 -2.78 9.70
C VAL A 183 -12.55 -3.07 10.78
N SER A 184 -12.76 -4.11 11.59
CA SER A 184 -11.77 -4.62 12.55
C SER A 184 -10.57 -5.30 11.85
N ARG A 185 -10.77 -6.00 10.74
CA ARG A 185 -9.65 -6.49 9.89
C ARG A 185 -8.95 -5.41 9.07
N TRP A 186 -9.55 -4.22 8.98
CA TRP A 186 -8.90 -3.04 8.42
C TRP A 186 -7.83 -2.46 9.35
N GLY A 187 -7.54 -3.11 10.49
CA GLY A 187 -6.49 -2.71 11.42
C GLY A 187 -6.90 -1.53 12.31
N ALA A 188 -8.14 -1.07 12.22
CA ALA A 188 -8.71 -0.02 13.06
C ALA A 188 -8.53 -0.37 14.54
N SER A 189 -7.67 0.39 15.25
CA SER A 189 -7.64 0.30 16.70
C SER A 189 -8.93 0.92 17.24
N CYS A 190 -9.59 0.18 18.13
CA CYS A 190 -10.63 0.69 19.02
C CYS A 190 -10.07 1.78 19.94
#